data_AF-A0A975WF59-F1
#
_entry.id   AF-A0A975WF59-F1
#
_cell.length_a   1.000
_cell.length_b   1.000
_cell.length_c   1.000
_cell.angle_alpha   90.00
_cell.angle_beta   90.00
_cell.angle_gamma   90.00
#
_symmetry.space_group_name_H-M   'P 1'
#
loop_
_entity.id
_entity.type
_entity.pdbx_description
1 polymer ?
#
loop_
_entity_poly.entity_id
_entity_poly.type
_entity_poly.pdbx_seq_one_letter_code
_entity_poly.pdbx_strand_id
1 'polypeptide(L)'
;MGNDRRYKGLLLDEADFALPRNCDMEALTEAVEGYLVPEFSDEFDRPSLEIIGVVSEGLGQTTACSSDHVRPTWVKPDIEFRDIVLGIAIGLGFPEPLAITTLETGRTDGIEAHLENRIRALVEDRDYDGARMLMEHLSGLRSSGIPGVIEASSFDTRGEDEIVDFRVNNYGPGRRILAEIAFNWGQ
;
A
#
# COMPACT_ATOMS: atom_id res chain seq x y z
N MET A 1 -25.99 2.78 11.81
CA MET A 1 -25.85 3.35 10.45
C MET A 1 -24.37 3.28 10.13
N GLY A 2 -23.98 2.52 9.11
CA GLY A 2 -22.58 2.16 8.86
C GLY A 2 -21.90 3.23 8.01
N ASN A 3 -20.68 3.62 8.39
CA ASN A 3 -19.80 4.40 7.53
C ASN A 3 -19.35 3.49 6.39
N ASP A 4 -19.77 3.76 5.15
CA ASP A 4 -19.25 3.07 3.96
C ASP A 4 -17.90 3.70 3.60
N ARG A 5 -16.85 3.17 4.25
CA ARG A 5 -15.46 3.59 4.04
C ARG A 5 -14.70 2.50 3.32
N ARG A 6 -13.93 2.92 2.31
CA ARG A 6 -13.00 2.07 1.57
C ARG A 6 -11.59 2.55 1.83
N TYR A 7 -10.75 1.69 2.38
CA TYR A 7 -9.39 2.02 2.79
C TYR A 7 -8.43 1.72 1.65
N LYS A 8 -7.47 2.61 1.43
CA LYS A 8 -6.44 2.44 0.41
C LYS A 8 -5.08 2.73 1.00
N GLY A 9 -4.14 1.83 0.77
CA GLY A 9 -2.73 2.07 0.99
C GLY A 9 -2.13 2.58 -0.29
N LEU A 10 -1.45 3.72 -0.25
CA LEU A 10 -0.74 4.28 -1.38
C LEU A 10 0.75 4.15 -1.12
N LEU A 11 1.40 3.27 -1.88
CA LEU A 11 2.84 3.17 -1.89
C LEU A 11 3.39 4.37 -2.67
N LEU A 12 4.21 5.17 -2.00
CA LEU A 12 4.84 6.38 -2.49
C LEU A 12 6.35 6.31 -2.19
N ASP A 13 7.13 7.27 -2.67
CA ASP A 13 8.57 7.36 -2.40
C ASP A 13 8.95 8.76 -1.94
N GLU A 14 9.83 8.86 -0.94
CA GLU A 14 10.35 10.13 -0.44
C GLU A 14 10.98 10.98 -1.55
N ALA A 15 11.56 10.34 -2.57
CA ALA A 15 12.15 11.02 -3.71
C ALA A 15 11.15 11.85 -4.53
N ASP A 16 9.87 11.49 -4.51
CA ASP A 16 8.83 12.13 -5.31
C ASP A 16 8.42 13.51 -4.76
N PHE A 17 8.73 13.80 -3.48
CA PHE A 17 8.32 15.04 -2.80
C PHE A 17 9.37 16.15 -2.81
N ALA A 18 10.54 15.91 -3.43
CA ALA A 18 11.65 16.88 -3.53
C ALA A 18 12.06 17.55 -2.19
N LEU A 19 11.87 16.85 -1.06
CA LEU A 19 12.17 17.38 0.27
C LEU A 19 13.68 17.41 0.56
N PRO A 20 14.14 18.29 1.48
CA PRO A 20 15.52 18.26 1.97
C PRO A 20 15.87 16.91 2.61
N ARG A 21 17.12 16.46 2.49
CA ARG A 21 17.57 15.16 3.03
C ARG A 21 17.40 15.00 4.55
N ASN A 22 17.27 16.10 5.28
CA ASN A 22 17.11 16.14 6.72
C ASN A 22 15.68 16.54 7.13
N CYS A 23 14.69 16.37 6.24
CA CYS A 23 13.29 16.51 6.62
C CYS A 23 12.95 15.53 7.74
N ASP A 24 12.08 15.96 8.64
CA ASP A 24 11.47 15.11 9.63
C ASP A 24 10.14 14.53 9.10
N MET A 25 9.53 13.67 9.92
CA MET A 25 8.27 13.02 9.57
C MET A 25 7.11 14.01 9.46
N GLU A 26 7.16 15.13 10.18
CA GLU A 26 6.14 16.20 10.09
C GLU A 26 6.15 16.82 8.69
N ALA A 27 7.31 17.30 8.23
CA ALA A 27 7.46 17.86 6.88
C ALA A 27 7.14 16.83 5.78
N LEU A 28 7.49 15.56 5.98
CA LEU A 28 7.13 14.49 5.04
C LEU A 28 5.62 14.28 4.98
N THR A 29 4.95 14.25 6.13
CA THR A 29 3.50 14.08 6.22
C THR A 29 2.79 15.23 5.52
N GLU A 30 3.19 16.49 5.77
CA GLU A 30 2.62 17.67 5.10
C GLU A 30 2.78 17.60 3.57
N ALA A 31 3.93 17.12 3.07
CA ALA A 31 4.16 16.98 1.63
C ALA A 31 3.29 15.87 1.01
N VAL A 32 3.14 14.75 1.71
CA VAL A 32 2.24 13.65 1.29
C VAL A 32 0.79 14.15 1.28
N GLU A 33 0.32 14.82 2.33
CA GLU A 33 -1.03 15.40 2.37
C GLU A 33 -1.24 16.43 1.25
N GLY A 34 -0.25 17.29 1.00
CA GLY A 34 -0.26 18.28 -0.08
C GLY A 34 -0.31 17.68 -1.48
N TYR A 35 0.09 16.41 -1.66
CA TYR A 35 -0.08 15.65 -2.89
C TYR A 35 -1.44 14.94 -2.95
N LEU A 36 -1.83 14.26 -1.87
CA LEU A 36 -3.03 13.41 -1.84
C LEU A 36 -4.32 14.23 -1.93
N VAL A 37 -4.39 15.39 -1.26
CA VAL A 37 -5.60 16.21 -1.28
C VAL A 37 -5.94 16.68 -2.70
N PRO A 38 -5.03 17.31 -3.47
CA PRO A 38 -5.31 17.71 -4.84
C PRO A 38 -5.56 16.52 -5.80
N GLU A 39 -4.91 15.38 -5.57
CA GLU A 39 -5.02 14.21 -6.45
C GLU A 39 -6.37 13.49 -6.31
N PHE A 40 -6.88 13.38 -5.08
CA PHE A 40 -8.04 12.52 -4.78
C PHE A 40 -9.27 13.25 -4.23
N SER A 41 -9.16 14.53 -3.86
CA SER A 41 -10.32 15.31 -3.44
C SER A 41 -11.03 15.89 -4.66
N ASP A 42 -12.31 15.57 -4.81
CA ASP A 42 -13.15 16.18 -5.83
C ASP A 42 -13.76 17.49 -5.30
N GLU A 43 -14.10 18.41 -6.20
CA GLU A 43 -14.76 19.69 -5.90
C GLU A 43 -16.14 19.49 -5.24
N PHE A 44 -16.70 18.27 -5.33
CA PHE A 44 -18.05 17.92 -4.91
C PHE A 44 -18.16 17.15 -3.58
N ASP A 45 -17.07 17.03 -2.80
CA ASP A 45 -17.03 16.46 -1.43
C ASP A 45 -17.51 14.99 -1.26
N ARG A 46 -17.79 14.25 -2.35
CA ARG A 46 -18.21 12.84 -2.30
C ARG A 46 -17.46 11.98 -3.32
N PRO A 47 -16.68 10.97 -2.88
CA PRO A 47 -16.41 10.61 -1.50
C PRO A 47 -15.55 11.68 -0.81
N SER A 48 -15.70 11.85 0.50
CA SER A 48 -14.76 12.68 1.25
C SER A 48 -13.49 11.88 1.51
N LEU A 49 -12.34 12.46 1.17
CA LEU A 49 -11.03 11.89 1.47
C LEU A 49 -10.70 12.07 2.96
N GLU A 50 -10.32 10.99 3.63
CA GLU A 50 -9.79 10.99 4.99
C GLU A 50 -8.34 10.47 4.92
N ILE A 51 -7.36 11.26 5.36
CA ILE A 51 -5.97 10.81 5.50
C ILE A 51 -5.81 10.19 6.89
N ILE A 52 -5.37 8.94 6.94
CA ILE A 52 -5.37 8.13 8.17
C ILE A 52 -3.98 8.09 8.77
N GLY A 53 -2.95 8.01 7.95
CA GLY A 53 -1.58 8.02 8.44
C GLY A 53 -0.57 7.80 7.35
N VAL A 54 0.67 8.07 7.70
CA VAL A 54 1.83 7.89 6.84
C VAL A 54 2.88 7.13 7.62
N VAL A 55 3.51 6.14 6.99
CA VAL A 55 4.71 5.49 7.51
C VAL A 55 5.84 5.62 6.50
N SER A 56 7.02 6.02 6.96
CA SER A 56 8.24 6.11 6.17
C SER A 56 9.20 5.00 6.57
N GLU A 57 9.69 4.27 5.56
CA GLU A 57 10.78 3.32 5.73
C GLU A 57 12.11 4.04 6.04
N GLY A 58 12.40 5.15 5.35
CA GLY A 58 13.69 5.83 5.45
C GLY A 58 13.90 6.53 6.80
N LEU A 59 12.83 7.10 7.35
CA LEU A 59 12.83 7.72 8.68
C LEU A 59 12.60 6.69 9.80
N GLY A 60 12.04 5.51 9.48
CA GLY A 60 11.65 4.51 10.47
C GLY A 60 10.58 5.06 11.43
N GLN A 61 9.68 5.89 10.91
CA GLN A 61 8.68 6.62 11.70
C GLN A 61 7.30 6.52 11.08
N THR A 62 6.30 6.58 11.96
CA THR A 62 4.88 6.49 11.62
C THR A 62 4.12 7.64 12.25
N THR A 63 3.36 8.35 11.43
CA THR A 63 2.38 9.34 11.85
C THR A 63 1.01 8.74 11.58
N ALA A 64 0.31 8.30 12.62
CA ALA A 64 -1.06 7.80 12.51
C ALA A 64 -2.04 8.81 13.13
N CYS A 65 -3.07 9.18 12.39
CA CYS A 65 -4.18 9.99 12.89
C CYS A 65 -5.01 9.13 13.85
N SER A 66 -4.85 9.32 15.15
CA SER A 66 -5.76 8.76 16.14
C SER A 66 -6.99 9.66 16.25
N SER A 67 -8.02 9.38 15.45
CA SER A 67 -9.36 9.90 15.72
C SER A 67 -10.29 8.75 16.03
N ASP A 68 -11.18 8.92 17.01
CA ASP A 68 -12.18 7.91 17.42
C ASP A 68 -13.11 7.49 16.27
N HIS A 69 -13.10 8.23 15.17
CA HIS A 69 -13.94 8.03 14.00
C HIS A 69 -13.28 7.25 12.87
N VAL A 70 -11.96 7.04 12.90
CA VAL A 70 -11.22 6.38 11.81
C VAL A 70 -10.47 5.18 12.38
N ARG A 71 -10.68 3.99 11.80
CA ARG A 71 -9.99 2.77 12.23
C ARG A 71 -8.94 2.41 11.18
N PRO A 72 -7.65 2.61 11.46
CA PRO A 72 -6.60 2.24 10.52
C PRO A 72 -6.58 0.73 10.26
N THR A 73 -6.51 0.36 9.00
CA THR A 73 -6.32 -1.00 8.52
C THR A 73 -4.85 -1.41 8.67
N TRP A 74 -3.92 -0.55 8.22
CA TRP A 74 -2.49 -0.87 8.13
C TRP A 74 -1.61 0.03 9.01
N VAL A 75 -1.72 1.35 8.86
CA VAL A 75 -0.84 2.34 9.49
C VAL A 75 -1.32 2.63 10.91
N LYS A 76 -0.65 2.00 11.88
CA LYS A 76 -0.99 2.10 13.31
C LYS A 76 0.20 2.69 14.09
N PRO A 77 -0.03 3.27 15.28
CA PRO A 77 1.05 3.67 16.16
C PRO A 77 2.02 2.51 16.41
N ASP A 78 3.32 2.81 16.44
CA ASP A 78 4.42 1.88 16.72
C ASP A 78 4.58 0.71 15.73
N ILE A 79 3.92 0.77 14.56
CA ILE A 79 4.10 -0.20 13.47
C ILE A 79 5.01 0.40 12.40
N GLU A 80 6.03 -0.34 11.98
CA GLU A 80 6.96 0.07 10.93
C GLU A 80 6.47 -0.35 9.54
N PHE A 81 7.01 0.28 8.48
CA PHE A 81 6.71 -0.06 7.08
C PHE A 81 6.89 -1.56 6.82
N ARG A 82 7.98 -2.12 7.36
CA ARG A 82 8.31 -3.55 7.22
C ARG A 82 7.22 -4.45 7.79
N ASP A 83 6.72 -4.13 8.98
CA ASP A 83 5.72 -4.96 9.66
C ASP A 83 4.42 -5.01 8.85
N ILE A 84 4.02 -3.90 8.24
CA ILE A 84 2.83 -3.82 7.39
C ILE A 84 2.98 -4.73 6.18
N VAL A 85 4.06 -4.56 5.40
CA VAL A 85 4.27 -5.33 4.17
C VAL A 85 4.40 -6.82 4.48
N LEU A 86 5.10 -7.18 5.55
CA LEU A 86 5.22 -8.58 5.98
C LEU A 86 3.86 -9.16 6.40
N GLY A 87 3.06 -8.41 7.16
CA GLY A 87 1.71 -8.83 7.55
C GLY A 87 0.83 -9.12 6.35
N ILE A 88 0.88 -8.28 5.32
CA ILE A 88 0.13 -8.47 4.07
C ILE A 88 0.66 -9.68 3.30
N ALA A 89 1.98 -9.80 3.16
CA ALA A 89 2.61 -10.93 2.48
C ALA A 89 2.20 -12.27 3.11
N ILE A 90 2.21 -12.34 4.45
CA ILE A 90 1.78 -13.52 5.20
C ILE A 90 0.29 -13.77 5.01
N GLY A 91 -0.54 -12.72 5.06
CA GLY A 91 -1.99 -12.81 4.80
C GLY A 91 -2.32 -13.37 3.41
N LEU A 92 -1.48 -13.06 2.41
CA LEU A 92 -1.58 -13.62 1.07
C LEU A 92 -1.01 -15.04 0.95
N GLY A 93 -0.37 -15.57 2.00
CA GLY A 93 0.24 -16.91 2.00
C GLY A 93 1.62 -16.97 1.36
N PHE A 94 2.38 -15.87 1.39
CA PHE A 94 3.78 -15.87 0.98
C PHE A 94 4.69 -16.43 2.08
N PRO A 95 5.74 -17.20 1.73
CA PRO A 95 6.72 -17.63 2.71
C PRO A 95 7.42 -16.42 3.30
N GLU A 96 7.32 -16.25 4.61
CA GLU A 96 7.92 -15.11 5.33
C GLU A 96 9.41 -14.88 5.01
N PRO A 97 10.29 -15.92 4.91
CA PRO A 97 11.68 -15.70 4.54
C PRO A 97 11.87 -15.07 3.15
N LEU A 98 10.98 -15.39 2.21
CA LEU A 98 11.00 -14.79 0.86
C LEU A 98 10.50 -13.35 0.92
N ALA A 99 9.41 -13.09 1.65
CA ALA A 99 8.88 -11.74 1.85
C ALA A 99 9.93 -10.79 2.46
N ILE A 100 10.65 -11.25 3.49
CA ILE A 100 11.77 -10.53 4.09
C ILE A 100 12.86 -10.22 3.06
N THR A 101 13.32 -11.26 2.34
CA THR A 101 14.40 -11.10 1.35
C THR A 101 14.02 -10.12 0.26
N THR A 102 12.79 -10.19 -0.26
CA THR A 102 12.30 -9.26 -1.28
C THR A 102 12.21 -7.85 -0.75
N LEU A 103 11.71 -7.65 0.47
CA LEU A 103 11.63 -6.32 1.06
C LEU A 103 13.02 -5.67 1.22
N GLU A 104 14.01 -6.43 1.69
CA GLU A 104 15.37 -5.95 1.96
C GLU A 104 16.18 -5.72 0.68
N THR A 105 15.99 -6.55 -0.34
CA THR A 105 16.85 -6.56 -1.54
C THR A 105 16.19 -6.01 -2.80
N GLY A 106 14.87 -5.86 -2.79
CA GLY A 106 14.06 -5.57 -3.97
C GLY A 106 13.96 -6.73 -4.97
N ARG A 107 14.55 -7.90 -4.70
CA ARG A 107 14.52 -9.05 -5.60
C ARG A 107 13.23 -9.84 -5.43
N THR A 108 12.50 -10.03 -6.53
CA THR A 108 11.15 -10.60 -6.52
C THR A 108 11.09 -12.05 -7.01
N ASP A 109 12.13 -12.56 -7.68
CA ASP A 109 12.16 -13.87 -8.36
C ASP A 109 11.56 -15.03 -7.54
N GLY A 110 11.90 -15.11 -6.25
CA GLY A 110 11.43 -16.17 -5.37
C GLY A 110 9.93 -16.09 -5.08
N ILE A 111 9.40 -14.89 -4.87
CA ILE A 111 7.96 -14.68 -4.62
C ILE A 111 7.18 -14.82 -5.93
N GLU A 112 7.72 -14.34 -7.05
CA GLU A 112 7.12 -14.51 -8.37
C GLU A 112 6.94 -16.00 -8.70
N ALA A 113 8.00 -16.80 -8.55
CA ALA A 113 7.92 -18.25 -8.79
C ALA A 113 6.90 -18.93 -7.86
N HIS A 114 6.78 -18.48 -6.61
CA HIS A 114 5.77 -18.98 -5.66
C HIS A 114 4.35 -18.63 -6.12
N LEU A 115 4.12 -17.39 -6.55
CA LEU A 115 2.84 -16.92 -7.08
C LEU A 115 2.44 -17.69 -8.35
N GLU A 116 3.34 -17.84 -9.31
CA GLU A 116 3.08 -18.56 -10.56
C GLU A 116 2.67 -20.02 -10.32
N ASN A 117 3.32 -20.69 -9.37
CA ASN A 117 2.96 -22.07 -9.01
C ASN A 117 1.59 -22.15 -8.35
N ARG A 118 1.24 -21.18 -7.48
CA ARG A 118 -0.09 -21.12 -6.85
C ARG A 118 -1.19 -20.79 -7.85
N ILE A 119 -0.95 -19.86 -8.76
CA ILE A 119 -1.88 -19.53 -9.85
C ILE A 119 -2.14 -20.78 -10.69
N ARG A 120 -1.10 -21.53 -11.05
CA ARG A 120 -1.25 -22.79 -11.79
C ARG A 120 -2.13 -23.79 -11.04
N ALA A 121 -1.88 -23.99 -9.75
CA ALA A 121 -2.68 -24.91 -8.93
C ALA A 121 -4.16 -24.48 -8.86
N LEU A 122 -4.45 -23.19 -8.67
CA LEU A 122 -5.83 -22.68 -8.65
C LEU A 122 -6.54 -22.87 -10.00
N VAL A 123 -5.83 -22.68 -11.11
CA VAL A 123 -6.37 -22.94 -12.45
C VAL A 123 -6.67 -24.44 -12.65
N GLU A 124 -5.79 -25.33 -12.18
CA GLU A 124 -6.01 -26.78 -12.19
C GLU A 124 -7.24 -27.18 -11.37
N ASP A 125 -7.44 -26.52 -10.22
CA ASP A 125 -8.59 -26.70 -9.33
C ASP A 125 -9.87 -25.98 -9.80
N ARG A 126 -9.79 -25.24 -10.92
CA ARG A 126 -10.87 -24.41 -11.48
C ARG A 126 -11.34 -23.26 -10.57
N ASP A 127 -10.50 -22.83 -9.65
CA ASP A 127 -10.69 -21.61 -8.87
C ASP A 127 -10.13 -20.41 -9.64
N TYR A 128 -10.91 -19.94 -10.62
CA TYR A 128 -10.51 -18.83 -11.49
C TYR A 128 -10.52 -17.48 -10.78
N ASP A 129 -11.35 -17.31 -9.75
CA ASP A 129 -11.44 -16.07 -8.99
C ASP A 129 -10.19 -15.90 -8.11
N GLY A 130 -9.78 -16.96 -7.41
CA GLY A 130 -8.51 -16.97 -6.66
C GLY A 130 -7.30 -16.80 -7.58
N ALA A 131 -7.30 -17.44 -8.76
CA ALA A 131 -6.24 -17.27 -9.74
C ALA A 131 -6.13 -15.82 -10.22
N ARG A 132 -7.26 -15.18 -10.56
CA ARG A 132 -7.30 -13.76 -10.98
C ARG A 132 -6.75 -12.84 -9.90
N MET A 133 -7.17 -13.01 -8.65
CA MET A 133 -6.67 -12.23 -7.52
C MET A 133 -5.14 -12.35 -7.37
N LEU A 134 -4.58 -13.56 -7.47
CA LEU A 134 -3.13 -13.75 -7.40
C LEU A 134 -2.39 -13.18 -8.62
N MET A 135 -3.01 -13.15 -9.79
CA MET A 135 -2.44 -12.52 -10.98
C MET A 135 -2.31 -10.99 -10.83
N GLU A 136 -3.29 -10.35 -10.20
CA GLU A 136 -3.23 -8.90 -9.90
C GLU A 136 -2.04 -8.58 -8.97
N HIS A 137 -1.86 -9.36 -7.90
CA HIS A 137 -0.69 -9.23 -7.03
C HIS A 137 0.64 -9.58 -7.70
N LEU A 138 0.67 -10.51 -8.66
CA LEU A 138 1.89 -10.82 -9.41
C LEU A 138 2.29 -9.64 -10.31
N SER A 139 1.34 -9.00 -10.98
CA SER A 139 1.62 -7.81 -11.80
C SER A 139 2.14 -6.66 -10.93
N GLY A 140 1.47 -6.40 -9.81
CA GLY A 140 1.88 -5.39 -8.84
C GLY A 140 3.24 -5.68 -8.21
N LEU A 141 3.56 -6.93 -7.88
CA LEU A 141 4.89 -7.31 -7.38
C LEU A 141 5.98 -7.02 -8.42
N ARG A 142 5.75 -7.30 -9.70
CA ARG A 142 6.73 -7.11 -10.78
C ARG A 142 7.04 -5.63 -11.03
N SER A 143 6.03 -4.78 -10.96
CA SER A 143 6.18 -3.33 -11.12
C SER A 143 6.75 -2.68 -9.87
N SER A 144 6.20 -3.01 -8.70
CA SER A 144 6.53 -2.32 -7.45
C SER A 144 7.74 -2.89 -6.72
N GLY A 145 8.02 -4.18 -6.88
CA GLY A 145 8.98 -4.89 -6.05
C GLY A 145 8.49 -5.16 -4.61
N ILE A 146 7.22 -4.88 -4.30
CA ILE A 146 6.65 -5.01 -2.95
C ILE A 146 5.55 -6.07 -2.92
N PRO A 147 5.66 -7.09 -2.05
CA PRO A 147 4.62 -8.09 -1.90
C PRO A 147 3.29 -7.49 -1.44
N GLY A 148 2.20 -7.90 -2.10
CA GLY A 148 0.84 -7.49 -1.75
C GLY A 148 0.41 -6.12 -2.27
N VAL A 149 1.30 -5.40 -2.97
CA VAL A 149 0.98 -4.17 -3.68
C VAL A 149 0.50 -4.50 -5.09
N ILE A 150 -0.56 -3.81 -5.54
CA ILE A 150 -1.11 -3.92 -6.91
C ILE A 150 -0.80 -2.65 -7.72
N GLU A 151 -1.06 -2.68 -9.03
CA GLU A 151 -0.78 -1.56 -9.93
C GLU A 151 -1.79 -0.41 -9.79
N ALA A 152 -1.35 0.84 -9.99
CA ALA A 152 -2.19 2.04 -10.01
C ALA A 152 -3.45 1.93 -10.89
N SER A 153 -3.36 1.22 -12.02
CA SER A 153 -4.50 1.02 -12.92
C SER A 153 -5.67 0.24 -12.30
N SER A 154 -5.42 -0.48 -11.21
CA SER A 154 -6.44 -1.22 -10.47
C SER A 154 -7.08 -0.39 -9.35
N PHE A 155 -6.63 0.84 -9.13
CA PHE A 155 -7.16 1.70 -8.07
C PHE A 155 -8.64 1.99 -8.28
N ASP A 156 -9.47 1.58 -7.32
CA ASP A 156 -10.89 1.90 -7.28
C ASP A 156 -11.29 2.47 -5.92
N THR A 157 -11.70 3.74 -5.90
CA THR A 157 -12.19 4.43 -4.69
C THR A 157 -13.39 3.75 -4.02
N ARG A 158 -14.13 2.87 -4.71
CA ARG A 158 -15.23 2.04 -4.17
C ARG A 158 -14.88 0.57 -3.97
N GLY A 159 -13.72 0.16 -4.46
CA GLY A 159 -13.26 -1.23 -4.44
C GLY A 159 -12.92 -1.74 -3.04
N GLU A 160 -12.40 -2.95 -2.99
CA GLU A 160 -11.93 -3.58 -1.75
C GLU A 160 -10.71 -2.86 -1.16
N ASP A 161 -10.41 -3.14 0.11
CA ASP A 161 -9.23 -2.56 0.76
C ASP A 161 -7.95 -3.12 0.13
N GLU A 162 -7.13 -2.24 -0.44
CA GLU A 162 -5.97 -2.62 -1.25
C GLU A 162 -4.81 -1.64 -1.07
N ILE A 163 -3.59 -2.12 -1.31
CA ILE A 163 -2.39 -1.28 -1.39
C ILE A 163 -1.95 -1.18 -2.84
N VAL A 164 -1.77 0.03 -3.33
CA VAL A 164 -1.54 0.33 -4.73
C VAL A 164 -0.23 1.11 -4.90
N ASP A 165 0.55 0.77 -5.94
CA ASP A 165 1.78 1.48 -6.28
C ASP A 165 1.47 2.78 -7.01
N PHE A 166 1.64 3.91 -6.32
CA PHE A 166 1.47 5.26 -6.85
C PHE A 166 2.80 6.00 -7.02
N ARG A 167 3.94 5.31 -6.89
CA ARG A 167 5.25 5.91 -7.12
C ARG A 167 5.43 6.29 -8.57
N VAL A 168 6.13 7.39 -8.82
CA VAL A 168 6.51 7.79 -10.18
C VAL A 168 7.59 6.84 -10.72
N ASN A 169 8.54 6.46 -9.87
CA ASN A 169 9.57 5.46 -10.18
C ASN A 169 9.83 4.57 -8.97
N ASN A 170 10.32 3.36 -9.24
CA ASN A 170 10.82 2.48 -8.18
C ASN A 170 12.30 2.82 -7.88
N TYR A 171 12.55 3.55 -6.79
CA TYR A 171 13.91 3.91 -6.35
C TYR A 171 14.56 2.86 -5.44
N GLY A 172 13.86 1.74 -5.18
CA GLY A 172 14.33 0.65 -4.34
C GLY A 172 14.06 0.85 -2.84
N PRO A 173 14.63 -0.03 -1.99
CA PRO A 173 14.47 0.02 -0.54
C PRO A 173 15.05 1.27 0.14
N GLY A 174 14.51 1.59 1.32
CA GLY A 174 15.03 2.59 2.26
C GLY A 174 14.44 4.00 2.11
N ARG A 175 13.48 4.19 1.20
CA ARG A 175 12.83 5.49 0.92
C ARG A 175 11.33 5.36 0.65
N ARG A 176 10.78 4.16 0.85
CA ARG A 176 9.39 3.84 0.56
C ARG A 176 8.50 4.45 1.63
N ILE A 177 7.34 4.93 1.21
CA ILE A 177 6.31 5.49 2.07
C ILE A 177 5.04 4.70 1.83
N LEU A 178 4.30 4.41 2.89
CA LEU A 178 2.92 3.98 2.76
C LEU A 178 2.02 5.03 3.40
N ALA A 179 1.16 5.65 2.60
CA ALA A 179 0.09 6.51 3.09
C ALA A 179 -1.21 5.71 3.12
N GLU A 180 -1.86 5.65 4.27
CA GLU A 180 -3.21 5.10 4.38
C GLU A 180 -4.23 6.23 4.28
N ILE A 181 -5.18 6.05 3.37
CA ILE A 181 -6.32 6.94 3.18
C ILE A 181 -7.62 6.14 3.23
N ALA A 182 -8.73 6.82 3.46
CA ALA A 182 -10.06 6.27 3.27
C ALA A 182 -10.93 7.20 2.44
N PHE A 183 -11.75 6.58 1.59
CA PHE A 183 -12.85 7.23 0.90
C PHE A 183 -14.14 6.97 1.66
N ASN A 184 -14.68 8.01 2.28
CA ASN A 184 -15.97 7.94 2.95
C ASN A 184 -17.06 8.34 1.97
N TRP A 185 -17.83 7.35 1.54
CA TRP A 185 -18.92 7.54 0.58
C TRP A 185 -20.20 8.07 1.23
N GLY A 186 -20.24 8.15 2.57
CA GLY A 186 -21.40 8.59 3.33
C GLY A 186 -22.66 7.75 3.05
N GLN A 187 -23.80 8.21 3.58
CA GLN A 187 -25.12 7.85 3.07
C GLN A 187 -25.61 8.90 2.07
#